data_AF-A0A7J8MFC4-F1
#
_entry.id   AF-A0A7J8MFC4-F1
#
_cell.length_a   1.000
_cell.length_b   1.000
_cell.length_c   1.000
_cell.angle_alpha   90.00
_cell.angle_beta   90.00
_cell.angle_gamma   90.00
#
_symmetry.space_group_name_H-M   'P 1'
#
loop_
_entity.id
_entity.type
_entity.pdbx_description
1 polymer ?
#
loop_
_entity_poly.entity_id
_entity_poly.type
_entity_poly.pdbx_seq_one_letter_code
_entity_poly.pdbx_strand_id
1 'polypeptide(L)'
;ELKRFPSLQTDIATAANESLEKFRDESRKTVLRLVEMESSYLTADFFRKLNAEPEKNLNPSDKKKNAEPAKNPNQSGHTGSNVNAYIAMVCDTLRNTIPKAVVYCQVKEAKRSLLTNFYAQVGSREKERLSAMLDEDPQLMERRIQIAKRLELYISARDDIDAVCWK
;
A
#
# COMPACT_ATOMS: atom_id res chain seq x y z
N GLU A 1 -0.13 18.08 15.98
CA GLU A 1 -1.27 18.03 16.93
C GLU A 1 -1.34 16.71 17.71
N LEU A 2 -1.21 15.55 17.06
CA LEU A 2 -1.22 14.23 17.74
C LEU A 2 -0.14 14.02 18.82
N LYS A 3 1.00 14.75 18.78
CA LYS A 3 2.04 14.69 19.81
C LYS A 3 1.53 15.08 21.22
N ARG A 4 0.41 15.79 21.30
CA ARG A 4 -0.19 16.23 22.58
C ARG A 4 -0.90 15.08 23.30
N PHE A 5 -1.38 14.07 22.58
CA PHE A 5 -2.21 12.98 23.10
C PHE A 5 -1.56 11.61 22.77
N PRO A 6 -0.59 11.15 23.57
CA PRO A 6 0.16 9.93 23.29
C PRO A 6 -0.71 8.65 23.30
N SER A 7 -1.74 8.61 24.14
CA SER A 7 -2.71 7.50 24.20
C SER A 7 -3.53 7.41 22.91
N LEU A 8 -4.11 8.53 22.45
CA LEU A 8 -4.80 8.60 21.16
C LEU A 8 -3.90 8.21 19.99
N GLN A 9 -2.64 8.65 19.99
CA GLN A 9 -1.69 8.27 18.94
C GLN A 9 -1.46 6.76 18.90
N THR A 10 -1.32 6.12 20.07
CA THR A 10 -1.14 4.68 20.19
C THR A 10 -2.37 3.91 19.71
N ASP A 11 -3.56 4.39 20.07
CA ASP A 11 -4.83 3.81 19.62
C ASP A 11 -5.01 3.91 18.09
N ILE A 12 -4.70 5.07 17.49
CA ILE A 12 -4.75 5.25 16.04
C ILE A 12 -3.75 4.32 15.34
N ALA A 13 -2.52 4.20 15.87
CA ALA A 13 -1.52 3.30 15.32
C ALA A 13 -1.98 1.83 15.40
N THR A 14 -2.60 1.45 16.51
CA THR A 14 -3.16 0.11 16.71
C THR A 14 -4.29 -0.17 15.73
N ALA A 15 -5.24 0.75 15.57
CA ALA A 15 -6.36 0.62 14.63
C ALA A 15 -5.89 0.58 13.16
N ALA A 16 -4.83 1.33 12.82
CA ALA A 16 -4.19 1.27 11.50
C ALA A 16 -3.54 -0.09 11.22
N ASN A 17 -2.81 -0.63 12.19
CA ASN A 17 -2.20 -1.96 12.07
C ASN A 17 -3.26 -3.07 11.97
N GLU A 18 -4.30 -3.02 12.81
CA GLU A 18 -5.42 -3.96 12.75
C GLU A 18 -6.10 -3.94 11.38
N SER A 19 -6.34 -2.75 10.83
CA SER A 19 -6.94 -2.59 9.49
C SER A 19 -6.03 -3.17 8.40
N LEU A 20 -4.71 -2.99 8.48
CA LEU A 20 -3.76 -3.57 7.51
C LEU A 20 -3.67 -5.10 7.60
N GLU A 21 -3.70 -5.65 8.81
CA GLU A 21 -3.67 -7.09 9.05
C GLU A 21 -4.94 -7.76 8.54
N LYS A 22 -6.10 -7.13 8.70
CA LYS A 22 -7.39 -7.63 8.22
C LYS A 22 -7.40 -7.91 6.71
N PHE A 23 -6.79 -7.06 5.90
CA PHE A 23 -6.73 -7.24 4.44
C PHE A 23 -5.51 -8.01 3.95
N ARG A 24 -4.60 -8.42 4.85
CA ARG A 24 -3.40 -9.18 4.48
C ARG A 24 -3.73 -10.51 3.82
N ASP A 25 -4.70 -11.23 4.37
CA ASP A 25 -5.09 -12.55 3.86
C ASP A 25 -5.85 -12.44 2.52
N GLU A 26 -6.64 -11.39 2.34
CA GLU A 26 -7.33 -11.11 1.08
C GLU A 26 -6.36 -10.72 -0.04
N SER A 27 -5.38 -9.88 0.29
CA SER A 27 -4.25 -9.54 -0.59
C SER A 27 -3.48 -10.80 -1.00
N ARG A 28 -3.15 -11.68 -0.04
CA ARG A 28 -2.48 -12.96 -0.31
C ARG A 28 -3.30 -13.85 -1.26
N LYS A 29 -4.60 -14.02 -1.00
CA LYS A 29 -5.50 -14.82 -1.86
C LYS A 29 -5.54 -14.28 -3.29
N THR A 30 -5.59 -12.95 -3.43
CA THR A 30 -5.61 -12.30 -4.75
C THR A 30 -4.31 -12.51 -5.52
N VAL A 31 -3.15 -12.38 -4.84
CA VAL A 31 -1.83 -12.63 -5.46
C VAL A 31 -1.68 -14.10 -5.86
N LEU A 32 -2.11 -15.05 -5.03
CA LEU A 32 -2.10 -16.47 -5.39
C LEU A 32 -2.94 -16.74 -6.64
N ARG A 33 -4.12 -16.13 -6.72
CA ARG A 33 -4.99 -16.26 -7.89
C ARG A 33 -4.37 -15.65 -9.16
N LEU A 34 -3.65 -14.53 -9.04
CA LEU A 34 -2.91 -13.95 -10.17
C LEU A 34 -1.88 -14.94 -10.72
N VAL A 35 -1.12 -15.60 -9.86
CA VAL A 35 -0.12 -16.61 -10.29
C VAL A 35 -0.80 -17.85 -10.87
N GLU A 36 -1.89 -18.31 -10.25
CA GLU A 36 -2.65 -19.46 -10.73
C GLU A 36 -3.22 -19.22 -12.13
N MET A 37 -3.71 -18.02 -12.42
CA MET A 37 -4.18 -17.63 -13.76
C MET A 37 -3.07 -17.74 -14.82
N GLU A 38 -1.85 -17.25 -14.52
CA GLU A 38 -0.70 -17.35 -15.43
C GLU A 38 -0.24 -18.80 -15.65
N SER A 39 -0.43 -19.67 -14.64
CA SER A 39 -0.15 -21.11 -14.79
C SER A 39 -1.23 -21.87 -15.55
N SER A 40 -2.48 -21.41 -15.48
CA SER A 40 -3.64 -22.10 -16.07
C SER A 40 -3.80 -21.81 -17.56
N TYR A 41 -3.31 -20.65 -18.03
CA TYR A 41 -3.43 -20.26 -19.43
C TYR A 41 -2.12 -19.72 -19.99
N LEU A 42 -1.63 -20.38 -21.05
CA LEU A 42 -0.46 -19.94 -21.79
C LEU A 42 -0.83 -18.76 -22.71
N THR A 43 -0.08 -17.67 -22.66
CA THR A 43 -0.33 -16.52 -23.55
C THR A 43 0.04 -16.87 -24.99
N ALA A 44 -0.93 -17.39 -25.77
CA ALA A 44 -0.73 -17.83 -27.15
C ALA A 44 -0.25 -16.70 -28.09
N ASP A 45 -0.66 -15.46 -27.83
CA ASP A 45 -0.25 -14.30 -28.62
C ASP A 45 1.25 -13.99 -28.53
N PHE A 46 1.91 -14.41 -27.45
CA PHE A 46 3.36 -14.31 -27.33
C PHE A 46 4.06 -15.18 -28.38
N PHE A 47 3.66 -16.45 -28.49
CA PHE A 47 4.24 -17.39 -29.47
C PHE A 47 3.88 -17.03 -30.91
N ARG A 48 2.70 -16.46 -31.17
CA ARG A 48 2.33 -15.92 -32.49
C ARG A 48 3.26 -14.80 -32.94
N LYS A 49 3.63 -13.89 -32.03
CA LYS A 49 4.58 -12.79 -32.32
C LYS A 49 6.00 -13.31 -32.47
N LEU A 50 6.43 -14.22 -31.61
CA LEU A 50 7.76 -14.83 -31.66
C LEU A 50 8.00 -15.60 -32.99
N ASN A 51 6.98 -16.30 -33.50
CA ASN A 51 7.05 -16.98 -34.79
C ASN A 51 6.88 -16.05 -36.01
N ALA A 52 6.40 -14.81 -35.80
CA ALA A 52 6.33 -13.79 -36.85
C ALA A 52 7.64 -13.00 -37.02
N GLU A 53 8.49 -12.93 -35.98
CA GLU A 53 9.82 -12.31 -36.04
C GLU A 53 10.87 -12.99 -36.95
N PRO A 54 10.93 -14.33 -37.15
CA PRO A 54 11.91 -14.95 -38.06
C PRO A 54 11.71 -14.63 -39.55
N GLU A 55 10.53 -14.15 -39.97
CA GLU A 55 10.25 -13.81 -41.38
C GLU A 55 10.84 -12.44 -41.79
N LYS A 56 11.27 -11.59 -40.85
CA LYS A 56 11.78 -10.24 -41.17
C LYS A 56 13.27 -10.18 -41.53
N ASN A 57 14.01 -11.28 -41.36
CA ASN A 57 15.46 -11.35 -41.63
C ASN A 57 15.85 -12.27 -42.80
N LEU A 58 14.88 -12.69 -43.63
CA LEU A 58 15.17 -13.46 -44.85
C LEU A 58 15.01 -12.57 -46.09
N ASN A 59 16.14 -12.26 -46.73
CA ASN A 59 16.14 -11.67 -48.07
C ASN A 59 15.31 -12.55 -49.03
N PRO A 60 14.54 -11.97 -49.98
CA PRO A 60 13.63 -12.73 -50.86
C PRO A 60 14.30 -13.76 -51.80
N SER A 61 15.63 -13.85 -51.81
CA SER A 61 16.42 -14.66 -52.76
C SER A 61 16.56 -16.14 -52.42
N ASP A 62 16.26 -16.58 -51.19
CA ASP A 62 16.47 -17.99 -50.78
C ASP A 62 15.20 -18.86 -50.77
N LYS A 63 14.06 -18.34 -51.23
CA LYS A 63 12.75 -19.05 -51.20
C LYS A 63 12.61 -20.26 -52.15
N LYS A 64 13.69 -20.76 -52.78
CA LYS A 64 13.58 -21.83 -53.79
C LYS A 64 14.35 -23.12 -53.54
N LYS A 65 14.98 -23.32 -52.39
CA LYS A 65 15.65 -24.61 -52.10
C LYS A 65 15.41 -25.05 -50.66
N ASN A 66 14.32 -25.79 -50.46
CA ASN A 66 14.26 -27.01 -49.63
C ASN A 66 12.80 -27.30 -49.24
N ALA A 67 12.13 -28.04 -50.11
CA ALA A 67 10.97 -28.82 -49.76
C ALA A 67 11.45 -30.23 -49.38
N GLU A 68 11.85 -30.43 -48.13
CA GLU A 68 12.03 -31.77 -47.54
C GLU A 68 11.94 -31.68 -46.00
N PRO A 69 11.21 -32.59 -45.32
CA PRO A 69 11.01 -32.52 -43.88
C PRO A 69 12.21 -33.13 -43.16
N ALA A 70 13.34 -32.42 -43.18
CA ALA A 70 14.47 -32.78 -42.34
C ALA A 70 14.10 -32.50 -40.87
N LYS A 71 13.93 -33.56 -40.07
CA LYS A 71 13.88 -33.49 -38.60
C LYS A 71 15.13 -32.73 -38.14
N ASN A 72 14.95 -31.44 -37.85
CA ASN A 72 16.03 -30.55 -37.46
C ASN A 72 16.45 -30.87 -36.01
N PRO A 73 17.68 -31.34 -35.72
CA PRO A 73 18.17 -31.55 -34.36
C PRO A 73 18.30 -30.23 -33.57
N ASN A 74 18.18 -29.08 -34.25
CA ASN A 74 18.23 -27.73 -33.67
C ASN A 74 16.87 -27.23 -33.14
N GLN A 75 15.78 -28.00 -33.29
CA GLN A 75 14.47 -27.64 -32.74
C GLN A 75 14.49 -27.55 -31.20
N SER A 76 15.28 -28.38 -30.52
CA SER A 76 15.38 -28.36 -29.06
C SER A 76 16.00 -27.07 -28.52
N GLY A 77 17.01 -26.52 -29.21
CA GLY A 77 17.63 -25.24 -28.83
C GLY A 77 16.70 -24.04 -29.03
N HIS A 78 15.96 -24.02 -30.15
CA HIS A 78 14.97 -22.98 -30.42
C HIS A 78 13.78 -23.04 -29.45
N THR A 79 13.29 -24.25 -29.16
CA THR A 79 12.22 -24.46 -28.17
C THR A 79 12.65 -24.01 -26.77
N GLY A 80 13.89 -24.31 -26.37
CA GLY A 80 14.46 -23.83 -25.11
C GLY A 80 14.56 -22.30 -25.02
N SER A 81 14.99 -21.64 -26.10
CA SER A 81 15.05 -20.18 -26.19
C SER A 81 13.66 -19.54 -26.10
N ASN A 82 12.66 -20.13 -26.76
CA ASN A 82 11.28 -19.64 -26.75
C ASN A 82 10.61 -19.80 -25.37
N VAL A 83 10.87 -20.92 -24.69
CA VAL A 83 10.40 -21.16 -23.31
C VAL A 83 11.04 -20.15 -22.34
N ASN A 84 12.35 -19.91 -22.47
CA ASN A 84 13.03 -18.93 -21.62
C ASN A 84 12.49 -17.50 -21.84
N ALA A 85 12.22 -17.13 -23.09
CA ALA A 85 11.61 -15.84 -23.42
C ALA A 85 10.18 -15.71 -22.85
N TYR A 86 9.39 -16.79 -22.86
CA TYR A 86 8.07 -16.82 -22.24
C TYR A 86 8.15 -16.65 -20.72
N ILE A 87 9.06 -17.37 -20.06
CA ILE A 87 9.29 -17.25 -18.60
C ILE A 87 9.67 -15.81 -18.24
N ALA A 88 10.58 -15.19 -19.00
CA ALA A 88 10.98 -13.81 -18.78
C ALA A 88 9.79 -12.83 -18.88
N MET A 89 8.93 -13.00 -19.90
CA MET A 89 7.73 -12.17 -20.09
C MET A 89 6.72 -12.33 -18.95
N VAL A 90 6.48 -13.56 -18.48
CA VAL A 90 5.60 -13.80 -17.32
C VAL A 90 6.20 -13.21 -16.05
N CYS A 91 7.51 -13.37 -15.82
CA CYS A 91 8.19 -12.74 -14.69
C CYS A 91 8.06 -11.21 -14.70
N ASP A 92 8.20 -10.56 -15.85
CA ASP A 92 8.02 -9.12 -16.00
C ASP A 92 6.57 -8.68 -15.74
N THR A 93 5.61 -9.49 -16.16
CA THR A 93 4.19 -9.25 -15.90
C THR A 93 3.90 -9.35 -14.41
N LEU A 94 4.29 -10.44 -13.75
CA LEU A 94 4.12 -10.65 -12.31
C LEU A 94 4.82 -9.59 -11.46
N ARG A 95 6.02 -9.17 -11.87
CA ARG A 95 6.78 -8.09 -11.22
C ARG A 95 6.00 -6.78 -11.16
N ASN A 96 5.16 -6.51 -12.15
CA ASN A 96 4.33 -5.31 -12.22
C ASN A 96 2.94 -5.49 -11.60
N THR A 97 2.32 -6.67 -11.71
CA THR A 97 0.95 -6.91 -11.25
C THR A 97 0.85 -7.23 -9.76
N ILE A 98 1.83 -7.95 -9.19
CA ILE A 98 1.81 -8.35 -7.77
C ILE A 98 1.84 -7.12 -6.85
N PRO A 99 2.77 -6.14 -6.99
CA PRO A 99 2.76 -4.97 -6.12
C PRO A 99 1.48 -4.15 -6.25
N LYS A 100 0.92 -4.05 -7.47
CA LYS A 100 -0.35 -3.35 -7.72
C LYS A 100 -1.51 -4.02 -6.99
N ALA A 101 -1.58 -5.34 -7.03
CA ALA A 101 -2.61 -6.11 -6.32
C ALA A 101 -2.48 -5.95 -4.81
N VAL A 102 -1.26 -6.01 -4.26
CA VAL A 102 -1.02 -5.81 -2.82
C VAL A 102 -1.44 -4.40 -2.39
N VAL A 103 -1.03 -3.36 -3.12
CA VAL A 103 -1.41 -1.98 -2.79
C VAL A 103 -2.92 -1.78 -2.90
N TYR A 104 -3.55 -2.36 -3.92
CA TYR A 104 -4.98 -2.22 -4.14
C TYR A 104 -5.81 -2.95 -3.08
N CYS A 105 -5.53 -4.23 -2.84
CA CYS A 105 -6.33 -5.06 -1.93
C CYS A 105 -5.99 -4.81 -0.46
N GLN A 106 -4.74 -4.47 -0.12
CA GLN A 106 -4.33 -4.27 1.26
C GLN A 106 -4.36 -2.79 1.65
N VAL A 107 -3.55 -1.95 1.00
CA VAL A 107 -3.32 -0.57 1.46
C VAL A 107 -4.53 0.32 1.21
N LYS A 108 -5.10 0.26 0.00
CA LYS A 108 -6.24 1.12 -0.38
C LYS A 108 -7.50 0.75 0.39
N GLU A 109 -7.79 -0.55 0.55
CA GLU A 109 -8.96 -1.01 1.31
C GLU A 109 -8.79 -0.82 2.81
N ALA A 110 -7.59 -1.05 3.36
CA ALA A 110 -7.29 -0.69 4.75
C ALA A 110 -7.57 0.80 5.01
N LYS A 111 -7.07 1.71 4.15
CA LYS A 111 -7.33 3.16 4.28
C LYS A 111 -8.82 3.50 4.24
N ARG A 112 -9.59 2.90 3.33
CA ARG A 112 -11.04 3.13 3.20
C ARG A 112 -11.80 2.68 4.44
N SER A 113 -11.46 1.49 4.97
CA SER A 113 -12.15 0.92 6.12
C SER A 113 -11.71 1.53 7.46
N LEU A 114 -10.49 2.08 7.54
CA LEU A 114 -9.88 2.55 8.78
C LEU A 114 -10.77 3.55 9.51
N LEU A 115 -11.24 4.60 8.83
CA LEU A 115 -12.06 5.62 9.46
C LEU A 115 -13.39 5.06 9.96
N THR A 116 -14.06 4.24 9.16
CA THR A 116 -15.34 3.62 9.54
C THR A 116 -15.18 2.72 10.77
N ASN A 117 -14.13 1.88 10.79
CA ASN A 117 -13.86 1.00 11.92
C ASN A 117 -13.43 1.79 13.16
N PHE A 118 -12.59 2.81 12.98
CA PHE A 118 -12.13 3.65 14.08
C PHE A 118 -13.29 4.43 14.70
N TYR A 119 -14.20 5.00 13.90
CA TYR A 119 -15.39 5.66 14.43
C TYR A 119 -16.32 4.69 15.16
N ALA A 120 -16.50 3.47 14.65
CA ALA A 120 -17.28 2.45 15.34
C ALA A 120 -16.63 2.03 16.67
N GLN A 121 -15.29 1.88 16.71
CA GLN A 121 -14.55 1.58 17.93
C GLN A 121 -14.59 2.72 18.94
N VAL A 122 -14.49 3.97 18.51
CA VAL A 122 -14.58 5.15 19.40
C VAL A 122 -16.01 5.29 19.94
N GLY A 123 -17.02 5.06 19.11
CA GLY A 123 -18.43 5.16 19.50
C GLY A 123 -18.88 4.06 20.48
N SER A 124 -18.18 2.93 20.55
CA SER A 124 -18.48 1.84 21.49
C SER A 124 -17.68 1.92 22.81
N ARG A 125 -16.71 2.83 22.92
CA ARG A 125 -15.91 3.01 24.13
C ARG A 125 -16.68 3.78 25.21
N GLU A 126 -16.47 3.38 26.47
CA GLU A 126 -17.00 4.08 27.64
C GLU A 126 -16.35 5.45 27.84
N LYS A 127 -17.05 6.34 28.55
CA LYS A 127 -16.61 7.71 28.84
C LYS A 127 -15.24 7.76 29.53
N GLU A 128 -14.94 6.81 30.39
CA GLU A 128 -13.65 6.74 31.10
C GLU A 128 -12.49 6.46 30.14
N ARG A 129 -12.65 5.49 29.22
CA ARG A 129 -11.64 5.21 28.18
C ARG A 129 -11.48 6.36 27.19
N LEU A 130 -12.58 7.04 26.85
CA LEU A 130 -12.54 8.25 26.02
C LEU A 130 -11.77 9.37 26.71
N SER A 131 -11.94 9.54 28.02
CA SER A 131 -11.16 10.51 28.80
C SER A 131 -9.67 10.16 28.76
N ALA A 132 -9.31 8.89 28.96
CA ALA A 132 -7.91 8.45 28.93
C ALA A 132 -7.24 8.66 27.56
N MET A 133 -7.99 8.60 26.46
CA MET A 133 -7.48 8.93 25.12
C MET A 133 -7.14 10.42 24.97
N LEU A 134 -7.76 11.28 25.77
CA LEU A 134 -7.55 12.72 25.76
C LEU A 134 -6.52 13.17 26.82
N ASP A 135 -5.92 12.23 27.53
CA ASP A 135 -4.84 12.54 28.47
C ASP A 135 -3.64 13.12 27.72
N GLU A 136 -3.24 14.31 28.14
CA GLU A 136 -2.09 15.00 27.57
C GLU A 136 -0.78 14.49 28.16
N ASP A 137 0.32 14.74 27.45
CA ASP A 137 1.65 14.57 28.02
C ASP A 137 1.77 15.38 29.33
N PRO A 138 2.10 14.76 30.48
CA PRO A 138 2.18 15.43 31.77
C PRO A 138 3.12 16.64 31.77
N GLN A 139 4.18 16.63 30.95
CA GLN A 139 5.09 17.78 30.85
C GLN A 139 4.42 18.99 30.16
N LEU A 140 3.58 18.74 29.15
CA LEU A 140 2.84 19.79 28.46
C LEU A 140 1.69 20.31 29.31
N MET A 141 1.01 19.42 30.04
CA MET A 141 -0.02 19.75 31.03
C MET A 141 0.55 20.69 32.10
N GLU A 142 1.69 20.34 32.71
CA GLU A 142 2.33 21.15 33.75
C GLU A 142 2.73 22.53 33.24
N ARG A 143 3.37 22.60 32.07
CA ARG A 143 3.74 23.88 31.44
C ARG A 143 2.52 24.75 31.16
N ARG A 144 1.41 24.17 30.69
CA ARG A 144 0.17 24.92 30.48
C ARG A 144 -0.38 25.48 31.78
N ILE A 145 -0.41 24.68 32.84
CA ILE A 145 -0.89 25.11 34.16
C ILE A 145 -0.04 26.26 34.70
N GLN A 146 1.29 26.18 34.57
CA GLN A 146 2.19 27.25 35.00
C GLN A 146 1.95 28.56 34.23
N ILE A 147 1.79 28.48 32.91
CA ILE A 147 1.52 29.64 32.06
C ILE A 147 0.13 30.23 32.37
N ALA A 148 -0.89 29.39 32.58
CA ALA A 148 -2.23 29.82 32.93
C ALA A 148 -2.26 30.57 34.26
N LYS A 149 -1.56 30.05 35.28
CA LYS A 149 -1.41 30.73 36.58
C LYS A 149 -0.70 32.08 36.43
N ARG A 150 0.36 32.14 35.61
CA ARG A 150 1.07 33.40 35.36
C ARG A 150 0.20 34.42 34.62
N LEU A 151 -0.62 33.94 33.68
CA LEU A 151 -1.58 34.78 32.96
C LEU A 151 -2.65 35.34 33.91
N GLU A 152 -3.20 34.51 34.80
CA GLU A 152 -4.18 34.94 35.80
C GLU A 152 -3.62 36.04 36.70
N LEU A 153 -2.36 35.89 37.15
CA LEU A 153 -1.67 36.92 37.92
C LEU A 153 -1.50 38.22 37.12
N TYR A 154 -1.19 38.14 35.82
CA TYR A 154 -1.07 39.34 34.98
C TYR A 154 -2.41 40.01 34.70
N ILE A 155 -3.49 39.23 34.58
CA ILE A 155 -4.86 39.78 34.45
C ILE A 155 -5.24 40.51 35.73
N SER A 156 -5.05 39.89 36.90
CA SER A 156 -5.34 40.54 38.17
C SER A 156 -4.52 41.83 38.36
N ALA A 157 -3.23 41.82 38.03
CA ALA A 157 -2.38 43.00 38.13
C ALA A 157 -2.81 44.12 37.16
N ARG A 158 -3.29 43.74 35.96
CA ARG A 158 -3.86 44.69 35.01
C ARG A 158 -5.15 45.31 35.56
N ASP A 159 -6.05 44.49 36.09
CA ASP A 159 -7.34 44.93 36.62
C ASP A 159 -7.14 45.91 37.80
N ASP A 160 -6.12 45.65 38.64
CA ASP A 160 -5.73 46.56 39.73
C ASP A 160 -5.22 47.91 39.21
N ILE A 161 -4.42 47.92 38.14
CA ILE A 161 -3.94 49.16 37.50
C ILE A 161 -5.11 49.93 36.88
N ASP A 162 -5.98 49.24 36.15
CA ASP A 162 -7.16 49.83 35.53
C ASP A 162 -8.10 50.43 36.60
N ALA A 163 -8.27 49.78 37.75
CA ALA A 163 -9.09 50.30 38.86
C ALA A 163 -8.57 51.61 39.48
N VAL A 164 -7.26 51.88 39.38
CA VAL A 164 -6.62 53.12 39.88
C VAL A 164 -6.60 54.21 38.82
N CYS A 165 -6.39 53.86 37.54
CA CYS A 165 -6.28 54.83 36.44
C CYS A 165 -7.59 55.56 36.08
N TRP A 166 -8.75 55.06 36.51
CA TRP A 166 -10.06 55.65 36.22
C TRP A 166 -10.74 56.29 37.45
N LYS A 167 -9.97 56.66 38.49
CA LYS A 167 -10.37 57.58 39.56
C LYS A 167 -9.66 58.91 39.40
#